data_AF-A0A730RCN4-F1
#
_entry.id   AF-A0A730RCN4-F1
#
_cell.length_a   1.000
_cell.length_b   1.000
_cell.length_c   1.000
_cell.angle_alpha   90.00
_cell.angle_beta   90.00
_cell.angle_gamma   90.00
#
_symmetry.space_group_name_H-M   'P 1'
#
loop_
_entity.id
_entity.type
_entity.pdbx_description
1 polymer ?
#
loop_
_entity_poly.entity_id
_entity_poly.type
_entity_poly.pdbx_seq_one_letter_code
_entity_poly.pdbx_strand_id
1 'polypeptide(L)'
;MKMEPLNENELEWLDDVLTKYNTDQAILDVAELDGLITAVLSSPRPIDPEQWLVAIWGGPAYVPRWTSEKEMTRFMDLVFQHMADTAARLEDYPEQFEPLFGLREVDGHELTIVE
;
A
#
# COMPACT_ATOMS: atom_id res chain seq x y z
N MET A 1 12.05 10.04 8.81
CA MET A 1 11.44 8.75 8.42
C MET A 1 12.53 7.71 8.40
N LYS A 2 12.23 6.48 8.83
CA LYS A 2 13.15 5.37 8.61
C LYS A 2 13.15 5.03 7.11
N MET A 3 14.31 4.75 6.54
CA MET A 3 14.46 4.25 5.16
C MET A 3 14.58 2.72 5.14
N GLU A 4 14.11 2.06 6.21
CA GLU A 4 14.11 0.60 6.27
C GLU A 4 12.78 0.12 5.67
N PRO A 5 12.78 -0.95 4.86
CA PRO A 5 11.56 -1.58 4.38
C PRO A 5 10.64 -1.96 5.55
N LEU A 6 9.33 -2.00 5.28
CA LEU A 6 8.38 -2.57 6.23
C LEU A 6 8.71 -4.03 6.54
N ASN A 7 8.62 -4.42 7.80
CA ASN A 7 8.75 -5.82 8.18
C ASN A 7 7.43 -6.58 8.03
N GLU A 8 7.47 -7.91 8.10
CA GLU A 8 6.29 -8.78 7.93
C GLU A 8 5.11 -8.39 8.82
N ASN A 9 5.34 -8.05 10.10
CA ASN A 9 4.25 -7.66 11.01
C ASN A 9 3.66 -6.28 10.66
N GLU A 10 4.43 -5.41 10.02
CA GLU A 10 3.95 -4.11 9.55
C GLU A 10 3.11 -4.26 8.28
N LEU A 11 3.52 -5.14 7.37
CA LEU A 11 2.76 -5.50 6.17
C LEU A 11 1.45 -6.20 6.55
N GLU A 12 1.49 -7.20 7.43
CA GLU A 12 0.30 -7.89 7.94
C GLU A 12 -0.66 -6.91 8.64
N TRP A 13 -0.12 -5.97 9.42
CA TRP A 13 -0.95 -4.96 10.06
C TRP A 13 -1.60 -3.99 9.07
N LEU A 14 -0.90 -3.60 7.98
CA LEU A 14 -1.51 -2.80 6.91
C LEU A 14 -2.64 -3.57 6.24
N ASP A 15 -2.42 -4.86 5.96
CA ASP A 15 -3.39 -5.75 5.32
C ASP A 15 -4.67 -5.90 6.17
N ASP A 16 -4.49 -6.11 7.48
CA ASP A 16 -5.58 -6.13 8.46
C ASP A 16 -6.39 -4.82 8.47
N VAL A 17 -5.73 -3.67 8.36
CA VAL A 17 -6.39 -2.36 8.34
C VAL A 17 -7.15 -2.13 7.04
N LEU A 18 -6.56 -2.48 5.89
CA LEU A 18 -7.23 -2.40 4.59
C LEU A 18 -8.46 -3.31 4.58
N THR A 19 -8.31 -4.56 5.03
CA THR A 19 -9.42 -5.52 5.18
C THR A 19 -10.52 -5.00 6.11
N LYS A 20 -10.14 -4.43 7.28
CA LYS A 20 -11.09 -3.90 8.26
C LYS A 20 -11.97 -2.77 7.71
N TYR A 21 -11.41 -1.90 6.88
CA TYR A 21 -12.10 -0.76 6.31
C TYR A 21 -12.56 -0.97 4.86
N ASN A 22 -12.40 -2.19 4.34
CA ASN A 22 -12.62 -2.48 2.94
C ASN A 22 -14.06 -2.18 2.51
N THR A 23 -14.19 -1.70 1.28
CA THR A 23 -15.46 -1.52 0.56
C THR A 23 -15.24 -1.96 -0.88
N ASP A 24 -16.32 -2.17 -1.64
CA ASP A 24 -16.22 -2.51 -3.08
C ASP A 24 -15.46 -1.47 -3.94
N GLN A 25 -15.03 -0.34 -3.36
CA GLN A 25 -14.33 0.76 -4.03
C GLN A 25 -12.88 0.91 -3.56
N ALA A 26 -12.53 0.36 -2.40
CA ALA A 26 -11.19 0.48 -1.83
C ALA A 26 -10.26 -0.56 -2.44
N ILE A 27 -8.96 -0.31 -2.33
CA ILE A 27 -7.97 -1.34 -2.57
C ILE A 27 -8.11 -2.46 -1.53
N LEU A 28 -7.80 -3.68 -1.92
CA LEU A 28 -8.07 -4.88 -1.15
C LEU A 28 -6.99 -5.16 -0.11
N ASP A 29 -5.72 -5.04 -0.50
CA ASP A 29 -4.59 -5.52 0.28
C ASP A 29 -3.33 -4.67 0.09
N VAL A 30 -2.25 -5.09 0.74
CA VAL A 30 -0.96 -4.40 0.67
C VAL A 30 -0.28 -4.52 -0.72
N ALA A 31 -0.65 -5.51 -1.53
CA ALA A 31 -0.14 -5.67 -2.90
C ALA A 31 -0.76 -4.63 -3.84
N GLU A 32 -2.07 -4.39 -3.76
CA GLU A 32 -2.70 -3.29 -4.49
C GLU A 32 -2.19 -1.92 -4.01
N LEU A 33 -1.89 -1.77 -2.71
CA LEU A 33 -1.26 -0.56 -2.17
C LEU A 33 0.13 -0.33 -2.79
N ASP A 34 0.95 -1.38 -2.90
CA ASP A 34 2.26 -1.32 -3.55
C ASP A 34 2.15 -0.93 -5.03
N GLY A 35 1.19 -1.51 -5.74
CA GLY A 35 0.88 -1.17 -7.14
C GLY A 35 0.47 0.29 -7.30
N LEU A 36 -0.42 0.79 -6.45
CA LEU A 36 -0.85 2.19 -6.43
C LEU A 36 0.33 3.14 -6.17
N ILE A 37 1.13 2.85 -5.14
CA ILE A 37 2.31 3.66 -4.79
C ILE A 37 3.33 3.68 -5.93
N THR A 38 3.60 2.52 -6.51
CA THR A 38 4.50 2.39 -7.66
C THR A 38 3.99 3.21 -8.85
N ALA A 39 2.69 3.18 -9.13
CA ALA A 39 2.08 3.98 -10.19
C ALA A 39 2.17 5.50 -9.91
N VAL A 40 1.93 5.92 -8.66
CA VAL A 40 2.07 7.32 -8.23
C VAL A 40 3.50 7.82 -8.42
N LEU A 41 4.48 7.04 -7.98
CA LEU A 41 5.91 7.38 -8.08
C LEU A 41 6.41 7.37 -9.52
N SER A 42 5.85 6.50 -10.36
CA SER A 42 6.21 6.40 -11.78
C SER A 42 5.51 7.44 -12.67
N SER A 43 4.62 8.26 -12.10
CA SER A 43 3.89 9.28 -12.85
C SER A 43 4.84 10.31 -13.49
N PRO A 44 4.63 10.73 -14.75
CA PRO A 44 5.44 11.77 -15.39
C PRO A 44 5.27 13.16 -14.77
N ARG A 45 4.32 13.32 -13.82
CA ARG A 45 4.08 14.55 -13.07
C ARG A 45 3.78 14.22 -11.61
N PRO A 46 4.21 15.06 -10.64
CA PRO A 46 3.86 14.87 -9.24
C PRO A 46 2.33 14.82 -9.05
N ILE A 47 1.87 13.85 -8.26
CA ILE A 47 0.48 13.74 -7.81
C ILE A 47 0.43 14.22 -6.37
N ASP A 48 -0.55 15.07 -6.05
CA ASP A 48 -0.74 15.57 -4.69
C ASP A 48 -1.06 14.40 -3.74
N PRO A 49 -0.41 14.32 -2.55
CA PRO A 49 -0.75 13.35 -1.52
C PRO A 49 -2.24 13.19 -1.28
N GLU A 50 -2.99 14.29 -1.19
CA GLU A 50 -4.43 14.24 -0.93
C GLU A 50 -5.19 13.45 -2.00
N GLN A 51 -4.73 13.46 -3.26
CA GLN A 51 -5.41 12.78 -4.36
C GLN A 51 -5.21 11.27 -4.33
N TRP A 52 -3.98 10.79 -4.12
CA TRP A 52 -3.74 9.35 -4.13
C TRP A 52 -4.07 8.70 -2.78
N LEU A 53 -3.97 9.43 -1.66
CA LEU A 53 -4.38 8.92 -0.34
C LEU A 53 -5.87 8.62 -0.27
N VAL A 54 -6.72 9.44 -0.91
CA VAL A 54 -8.16 9.11 -0.99
C VAL A 54 -8.45 8.02 -2.02
N ALA A 55 -7.56 7.82 -3.01
CA ALA A 55 -7.71 6.77 -4.02
C ALA A 55 -7.54 5.37 -3.43
N ILE A 56 -6.75 5.20 -2.36
CA ILE A 56 -6.68 3.96 -1.55
C ILE A 56 -8.08 3.46 -1.20
N TRP A 57 -9.00 4.38 -0.89
CA TRP A 57 -10.34 4.05 -0.43
C TRP A 57 -11.40 4.08 -1.55
N GLY A 58 -11.01 4.36 -2.79
CA GLY A 58 -11.96 4.57 -3.90
C GLY A 58 -12.53 5.97 -4.00
N GLY A 59 -11.94 6.94 -3.28
CA GLY A 59 -12.29 8.35 -3.34
C GLY A 59 -12.77 8.94 -2.01
N PRO A 60 -12.98 10.28 -1.96
CA PRO A 60 -13.22 11.01 -0.71
C PRO A 60 -14.49 10.59 0.03
N ALA A 61 -15.48 10.02 -0.69
CA ALA A 61 -16.73 9.53 -0.10
C ALA A 61 -16.55 8.24 0.72
N TYR A 62 -15.45 7.51 0.50
CA TYR A 62 -15.20 6.18 1.04
C TYR A 62 -14.05 6.16 2.06
N VAL A 63 -13.44 7.31 2.33
CA VAL A 63 -12.41 7.44 3.37
C VAL A 63 -12.96 6.92 4.71
N PRO A 64 -12.25 6.02 5.40
CA PRO A 64 -12.77 5.35 6.57
C PRO A 64 -12.98 6.30 7.74
N ARG A 65 -14.00 5.98 8.54
CA ARG A 65 -14.12 6.54 9.88
C ARG A 65 -13.20 5.77 10.81
N TRP A 66 -11.98 6.29 10.97
CA TRP A 66 -10.97 5.70 11.84
C TRP A 66 -11.49 5.46 13.25
N THR A 67 -11.18 4.29 13.79
CA THR A 67 -11.53 3.90 15.18
C THR A 67 -10.83 4.83 16.19
N SER A 68 -9.64 5.32 15.85
CA SER A 68 -8.90 6.31 16.63
C SER A 68 -7.92 7.07 15.75
N GLU A 69 -7.53 8.27 16.21
CA GLU A 69 -6.45 9.05 15.59
C GLU A 69 -5.13 8.26 15.57
N LYS A 70 -4.84 7.48 16.62
CA LYS A 70 -3.63 6.66 16.69
C LYS A 70 -3.55 5.61 15.58
N GLU A 71 -4.69 5.00 15.24
CA GLU A 71 -4.77 4.01 14.16
C GLU A 71 -4.54 4.67 12.80
N MET A 72 -5.19 5.82 12.57
CA MET A 72 -4.97 6.64 11.37
C MET A 72 -3.50 7.03 11.22
N THR A 73 -2.90 7.62 12.26
CA THR A 73 -1.49 8.03 12.22
C THR A 73 -0.57 6.86 11.91
N ARG A 74 -0.78 5.70 12.56
CA ARG A 74 0.03 4.50 12.28
C ARG A 74 -0.13 4.03 10.83
N PHE A 75 -1.35 4.01 10.29
CA PHE A 75 -1.58 3.67 8.90
C PHE A 75 -0.83 4.61 7.95
N MET A 76 -0.98 5.92 8.17
CA MET A 76 -0.30 6.93 7.37
C MET A 76 1.22 6.80 7.44
N ASP A 77 1.78 6.59 8.64
CA ASP A 77 3.22 6.43 8.84
C ASP A 77 3.78 5.24 8.05
N LEU A 78 3.09 4.08 8.09
CA LEU A 78 3.53 2.88 7.39
C LEU A 78 3.36 3.01 5.87
N VAL A 79 2.24 3.58 5.38
CA VAL A 79 2.03 3.87 3.96
C VAL A 79 3.13 4.77 3.41
N PHE A 80 3.47 5.84 4.12
CA PHE A 80 4.54 6.74 3.71
C PHE A 80 5.94 6.14 3.86
N GLN A 81 6.16 5.25 4.83
CA GLN A 81 7.41 4.48 4.91
C GLN A 81 7.56 3.54 3.72
N HIS A 82 6.48 2.83 3.32
CA HIS A 82 6.46 1.99 2.11
C HIS A 82 6.76 2.82 0.87
N MET A 83 6.07 3.94 0.68
CA MET A 83 6.33 4.87 -0.42
C MET A 83 7.78 5.36 -0.47
N ALA A 84 8.38 5.66 0.69
CA ALA A 84 9.78 6.11 0.74
C ALA A 84 10.77 4.99 0.34
N ASP A 85 10.53 3.75 0.77
CA ASP A 85 11.35 2.58 0.35
C ASP A 85 11.20 2.32 -1.15
N THR A 86 9.96 2.29 -1.66
CA THR A 86 9.67 2.13 -3.09
C THR A 86 10.34 3.23 -3.93
N ALA A 87 10.25 4.49 -3.50
CA ALA A 87 10.90 5.60 -4.20
C ALA A 87 12.42 5.44 -4.28
N ALA A 88 13.07 5.08 -3.15
CA ALA A 88 14.51 4.86 -3.11
C ALA A 88 14.94 3.72 -4.03
N ARG A 89 14.18 2.62 -4.10
CA ARG A 89 14.46 1.53 -5.04
C ARG A 89 14.29 1.96 -6.49
N LEU A 90 13.20 2.65 -6.83
CA LEU A 90 12.96 3.11 -8.20
C LEU A 90 14.01 4.12 -8.69
N GLU A 91 14.55 4.96 -7.80
CA GLU A 91 15.52 6.01 -8.14
C GLU A 91 16.99 5.53 -8.07
N ASP A 92 17.40 4.95 -6.94
CA ASP A 92 18.81 4.68 -6.65
C ASP A 92 19.23 3.23 -6.92
N TYR A 93 18.30 2.28 -6.81
CA TYR A 93 18.57 0.83 -6.86
C TYR A 93 17.52 0.05 -7.67
N PRO A 94 17.25 0.42 -8.94
CA PRO A 94 16.14 -0.13 -9.71
C PRO A 94 16.24 -1.64 -9.93
N GLU A 95 17.44 -2.22 -9.88
CA GLU A 95 17.66 -3.67 -9.91
C GLU A 95 17.20 -4.41 -8.66
N GLN A 96 16.92 -3.69 -7.57
CA GLN A 96 16.41 -4.23 -6.30
C GLN A 96 14.92 -3.96 -6.10
N PHE A 97 14.25 -3.34 -7.09
CA PHE A 97 12.81 -3.20 -7.07
C PHE A 97 12.16 -4.53 -7.46
N GLU A 98 11.36 -5.08 -6.56
CA GLU A 98 10.48 -6.22 -6.81
C GLU A 98 9.06 -5.82 -6.39
N PRO A 99 8.05 -5.95 -7.27
CA PRO A 99 6.65 -5.70 -6.90
C PRO A 99 6.19 -6.65 -5.80
N LEU A 100 5.32 -6.17 -4.92
CA LEU A 100 4.67 -7.02 -3.94
C LEU A 100 3.49 -7.74 -4.61
N PHE A 101 3.46 -9.08 -4.51
CA PHE A 101 2.35 -9.89 -5.01
C PHE A 101 1.63 -10.61 -3.88
N GLY A 102 0.31 -10.66 -3.97
CA GLY A 102 -0.52 -11.51 -3.13
C GLY A 102 -0.29 -13.00 -3.44
N LEU A 103 -0.45 -13.84 -2.42
CA LEU A 103 -0.41 -15.29 -2.54
C LEU A 103 -1.77 -15.88 -2.17
N ARG A 104 -2.25 -16.82 -2.98
CA ARG A 104 -3.50 -17.53 -2.71
C ARG A 104 -3.30 -19.03 -2.82
N GLU A 105 -3.75 -19.75 -1.80
CA GLU A 105 -3.83 -21.21 -1.87
C GLU A 105 -5.10 -21.64 -2.62
N VAL A 106 -4.94 -22.42 -3.69
CA VAL A 106 -6.01 -23.03 -4.48
C VAL A 106 -5.66 -24.49 -4.72
N ASP A 107 -6.55 -25.40 -4.31
CA ASP A 107 -6.37 -26.85 -4.46
C ASP A 107 -5.04 -27.38 -3.89
N GLY A 108 -4.55 -26.78 -2.79
CA GLY A 108 -3.28 -27.16 -2.13
C GLY A 108 -2.02 -26.64 -2.84
N HIS A 109 -2.18 -25.75 -3.82
CA HIS A 109 -1.09 -25.06 -4.50
C HIS A 109 -1.13 -23.56 -4.17
N GLU A 110 0.02 -23.01 -3.83
CA GLU A 110 0.19 -21.57 -3.70
C GLU A 110 0.33 -20.94 -5.09
N LEU A 111 -0.51 -19.96 -5.39
CA LEU A 111 -0.52 -19.21 -6.64
C LEU A 111 -0.20 -17.74 -6.35
N THR A 112 0.76 -17.19 -7.09
CA THR A 112 1.00 -15.74 -7.12
C THR A 112 -0.11 -15.06 -7.91
N ILE A 113 -0.74 -14.07 -7.28
CA ILE A 113 -1.79 -13.27 -7.88
C ILE A 113 -1.15 -12.02 -8.51
N VAL A 114 -1.53 -11.75 -9.76
CA VAL A 114 -1.13 -10.55 -10.50
C VAL A 114 -2.41 -9.78 -10.80
N GLU A 115 -2.52 -8.56 -10.27
CA GLU A 115 -3.71 -7.71 -10.32
C GLU A 115 -3.57 -6.55 -11.31
#